data_AF-A0AA35SQ96-F1
#
_entry.id   AF-A0AA35SQ96-F1
#
_cell.length_a   1.000
_cell.length_b   1.000
_cell.length_c   1.000
_cell.angle_alpha   90.00
_cell.angle_beta   90.00
_cell.angle_gamma   90.00
#
_symmetry.space_group_name_H-M   'P 1'
#
loop_
_entity.id
_entity.type
_entity.pdbx_description
1 polymer ?
#
loop_
_entity_poly.entity_id
_entity_poly.type
_entity_poly.pdbx_seq_one_letter_code
_entity_poly.pdbx_strand_id
1 'polypeptide(L)'
;MPPRRDTAKTPTGGRITGFRQEEEGTAPFAEQVRTRYLSMPVADLETGEIILDRNAPIDDDVIRRLEESSVEAVFIRSPMTCEAPRGICQRCYGMSLATMRPSMIGEAVGIIAAQSIGEPGTQLTMRTFHTGGVAGQDITSGLPRVEELFEARTPKGQAVLSEIDGVVEVSELTEGRSIRVTSSEEYADEYILPEGFTAVVENGSIVGLGEVLAEPDGTTEMETDEIALMSSDVMARVSGIVSVEDNVLTNAWTDEDQREYVIPAASRIAVKSGDSVTAGQALTFGPKNPQQILLIQGRDAVQRYLIDEVQKVYRSQGVPIHNKHVELIISQMLRKVQIDDPGDTDLLPGEYVDRQKYEEVNAEVLAEGGEPATATPVLLGITRASLNMDSFLASASFQETRGVCR
;
A
#
# COMPACT_ATOMS: atom_id res chain seq x y z
N MET A 1 -19.23 -14.63 -26.65
CA MET A 1 -20.06 -14.18 -25.49
C MET A 1 -19.07 -13.99 -24.34
N PRO A 2 -18.84 -12.77 -23.83
CA PRO A 2 -17.85 -12.58 -22.77
C PRO A 2 -18.28 -13.42 -21.55
N PRO A 3 -17.33 -14.00 -20.79
CA PRO A 3 -17.63 -14.90 -19.68
C PRO A 3 -18.60 -14.24 -18.71
N ARG A 4 -19.58 -15.02 -18.23
CA ARG A 4 -20.62 -14.57 -17.29
C ARG A 4 -19.93 -13.86 -16.12
N ARG A 5 -20.35 -12.61 -15.84
CA ARG A 5 -19.78 -11.72 -14.79
C ARG A 5 -20.03 -12.21 -13.36
N ASP A 6 -20.26 -13.50 -13.18
CA ASP A 6 -20.65 -14.09 -11.90
C ASP A 6 -19.46 -14.10 -10.94
N THR A 7 -18.23 -14.29 -11.45
CA THR A 7 -17.01 -14.35 -10.63
C THR A 7 -15.79 -13.84 -11.38
N ALA A 8 -15.18 -12.75 -10.92
CA ALA A 8 -13.78 -12.45 -11.26
C ALA A 8 -12.86 -13.48 -10.58
N LYS A 9 -11.76 -13.86 -11.25
CA LYS A 9 -10.75 -14.80 -10.74
C LYS A 9 -9.90 -14.25 -9.60
N THR A 10 -10.39 -13.23 -8.90
CA THR A 10 -9.65 -12.52 -7.86
C THR A 10 -9.15 -13.49 -6.78
N PRO A 11 -7.83 -13.74 -6.70
CA PRO A 11 -7.26 -14.59 -5.68
C PRO A 11 -7.18 -13.85 -4.34
N THR A 12 -6.97 -12.53 -4.39
CA THR A 12 -6.68 -11.68 -3.23
C THR A 12 -7.93 -10.90 -2.79
N GLY A 13 -8.26 -10.97 -1.50
CA GLY A 13 -9.28 -10.12 -0.89
C GLY A 13 -8.67 -9.09 0.04
N GLY A 14 -9.42 -8.05 0.36
CA GLY A 14 -9.02 -7.08 1.39
C GLY A 14 -9.05 -7.74 2.76
N ARG A 15 -7.94 -7.63 3.50
CA ARG A 15 -7.88 -8.04 4.91
C ARG A 15 -8.58 -6.98 5.76
N ILE A 16 -9.61 -7.39 6.47
CA ILE A 16 -10.26 -6.58 7.51
C ILE A 16 -9.90 -7.20 8.85
N THR A 17 -9.15 -6.46 9.64
CA THR A 17 -8.83 -6.82 11.03
C THR A 17 -10.00 -6.43 11.92
N GLY A 18 -10.43 -7.35 12.78
CA GLY A 18 -11.53 -7.15 13.70
C GLY A 18 -11.08 -7.40 15.13
N PHE A 19 -11.86 -6.92 16.08
CA PHE A 19 -11.86 -7.32 17.50
C PHE A 19 -10.98 -6.55 18.50
N ARG A 20 -9.84 -5.92 18.16
CA ARG A 20 -8.93 -5.39 19.21
C ARG A 20 -8.52 -3.92 19.20
N GLN A 21 -8.70 -3.15 18.13
CA GLN A 21 -8.44 -1.69 18.17
C GLN A 21 -9.49 -0.92 17.39
N GLU A 22 -10.37 -0.25 18.12
CA GLU A 22 -11.13 0.88 17.58
C GLU A 22 -10.14 2.05 17.41
N GLU A 23 -9.50 2.14 16.25
CA GLU A 23 -8.88 3.41 15.87
C GLU A 23 -9.99 4.46 15.72
N GLU A 24 -9.76 5.65 16.29
CA GLU A 24 -10.74 6.72 16.40
C GLU A 24 -11.19 7.20 15.00
N GLY A 25 -12.39 6.77 14.58
CA GLY A 25 -12.97 7.10 13.27
C GLY A 25 -13.28 5.89 12.37
N THR A 26 -12.81 4.69 12.71
CA THR A 26 -13.01 3.47 11.92
C THR A 26 -14.41 2.87 12.15
N ALA A 27 -15.00 2.22 11.12
CA ALA A 27 -16.32 1.62 11.25
C ALA A 27 -16.26 0.37 12.16
N PRO A 28 -17.32 0.06 12.92
CA PRO A 28 -17.44 -1.25 13.58
C PRO A 28 -17.24 -2.38 12.58
N PHE A 29 -16.55 -3.45 13.00
CA PHE A 29 -16.26 -4.62 12.16
C PHE A 29 -17.51 -5.15 11.43
N ALA A 30 -18.63 -5.28 12.15
CA ALA A 30 -19.90 -5.72 11.59
C ALA A 30 -20.37 -4.84 10.41
N GLU A 31 -20.19 -3.51 10.48
CA GLU A 31 -20.58 -2.59 9.40
C GLU A 31 -19.69 -2.74 8.15
N GLN A 32 -18.39 -3.03 8.35
CA GLN A 32 -17.44 -3.17 7.24
C GLN A 32 -17.69 -4.44 6.43
N VAL A 33 -18.03 -5.52 7.14
CA VAL A 33 -18.07 -6.88 6.59
C VAL A 33 -19.48 -7.27 6.13
N ARG A 34 -20.53 -6.66 6.70
CA ARG A 34 -21.93 -6.92 6.32
C ARG A 34 -22.12 -6.73 4.82
N THR A 35 -22.93 -7.59 4.21
CA THR A 35 -23.27 -7.60 2.77
C THR A 35 -22.12 -7.95 1.81
N ARG A 36 -20.96 -8.38 2.33
CA ARG A 36 -19.80 -8.81 1.52
C ARG A 36 -19.74 -10.33 1.38
N TYR A 37 -18.79 -10.78 0.57
CA TYR A 37 -18.45 -12.20 0.39
C TYR A 37 -17.03 -12.45 0.87
N LEU A 38 -16.79 -13.61 1.46
CA LEU A 38 -15.45 -14.05 1.84
C LEU A 38 -14.58 -14.31 0.60
N SER A 39 -13.32 -13.88 0.64
CA SER A 39 -12.33 -14.22 -0.40
C SER A 39 -11.55 -15.49 -0.08
N MET A 40 -11.41 -15.84 1.20
CA MET A 40 -10.73 -17.02 1.74
C MET A 40 -11.64 -17.73 2.77
N PRO A 41 -11.50 -19.06 2.96
CA PRO A 41 -12.20 -19.75 4.04
C PRO A 41 -11.69 -19.23 5.40
N VAL A 42 -12.58 -19.18 6.39
CA VAL A 42 -12.25 -18.78 7.76
C VAL A 42 -12.25 -20.03 8.62
N ALA A 43 -11.11 -20.30 9.25
CA ALA A 43 -10.95 -21.38 10.22
C ALA A 43 -10.90 -20.83 11.63
N ASP A 44 -11.38 -21.62 12.59
CA ASP A 44 -11.21 -21.36 14.01
C ASP A 44 -9.74 -21.58 14.39
N LEU A 45 -9.17 -20.67 15.20
CA LEU A 45 -7.78 -20.79 15.66
C LEU A 45 -7.60 -21.92 16.68
N GLU A 46 -8.65 -22.26 17.44
CA GLU A 46 -8.54 -23.27 18.50
C GLU A 46 -8.79 -24.69 17.99
N THR A 47 -9.79 -24.86 17.11
CA THR A 47 -10.22 -26.18 16.63
C THR A 47 -9.62 -26.54 15.26
N GLY A 48 -9.18 -25.54 14.48
CA GLY A 48 -8.71 -25.75 13.11
C GLY A 48 -9.82 -26.13 12.12
N GLU A 49 -11.08 -26.16 12.55
CA GLU A 49 -12.22 -26.43 11.68
C GLU A 49 -12.59 -25.18 10.86
N ILE A 50 -13.02 -25.40 9.61
CA ILE A 50 -13.49 -24.32 8.73
C ILE A 50 -14.88 -23.89 9.20
N ILE A 51 -14.98 -22.69 9.76
CA ILE A 51 -16.23 -22.08 10.22
C ILE A 51 -17.07 -21.65 9.00
N LEU A 52 -16.41 -21.08 7.99
CA LEU A 52 -17.03 -20.51 6.78
C LEU A 52 -16.20 -20.81 5.54
N ASP A 53 -16.89 -21.22 4.48
CA ASP A 53 -16.27 -21.50 3.19
C ASP A 53 -15.93 -20.24 2.38
N ARG A 54 -15.01 -20.41 1.44
CA ARG A 54 -14.67 -19.38 0.45
C ARG A 54 -15.91 -18.98 -0.36
N ASN A 55 -16.11 -17.67 -0.53
CA ASN A 55 -17.28 -17.09 -1.20
C ASN A 55 -18.61 -17.31 -0.48
N ALA A 56 -18.61 -17.61 0.82
CA ALA A 56 -19.83 -17.49 1.60
C ALA A 56 -20.24 -15.99 1.69
N PRO A 57 -21.54 -15.67 1.53
CA PRO A 57 -22.06 -14.35 1.87
C PRO A 57 -21.99 -14.10 3.37
N ILE A 58 -21.80 -12.85 3.76
CA ILE A 58 -21.70 -12.45 5.17
C ILE A 58 -23.00 -11.76 5.59
N ASP A 59 -23.84 -12.58 6.22
CA ASP A 59 -25.12 -12.20 6.82
C ASP A 59 -24.99 -11.98 8.33
N ASP A 60 -26.03 -11.46 8.97
CA ASP A 60 -26.02 -11.12 10.40
C ASP A 60 -25.74 -12.34 11.29
N ASP A 61 -26.19 -13.53 10.90
CA ASP A 61 -25.90 -14.77 11.63
C ASP A 61 -24.43 -15.19 11.50
N VAL A 62 -23.83 -14.93 10.33
CA VAL A 62 -22.40 -15.18 10.08
C VAL A 62 -21.55 -14.21 10.90
N ILE A 63 -21.96 -12.95 10.99
CA ILE A 63 -21.28 -11.93 11.81
C ILE A 63 -21.26 -12.35 13.28
N ARG A 64 -22.40 -12.80 13.84
CA ARG A 64 -22.45 -13.30 15.23
C ARG A 64 -21.50 -14.46 15.45
N ARG A 65 -21.47 -15.44 14.53
CA ARG A 65 -20.53 -16.57 14.60
C ARG A 65 -19.07 -16.11 14.56
N LEU A 66 -18.76 -15.10 13.76
CA LEU A 66 -17.41 -14.52 13.71
C LEU A 66 -17.06 -13.76 14.99
N GLU A 67 -18.01 -13.07 15.62
CA GLU A 67 -17.83 -12.37 16.89
C GLU A 67 -17.68 -13.31 18.09
N GLU A 68 -18.33 -14.48 18.05
CA GLU A 68 -18.18 -15.54 19.05
C GLU A 68 -16.87 -16.34 18.88
N SER A 69 -16.26 -16.29 17.70
CA SER A 69 -15.02 -17.01 17.38
C SER A 69 -13.78 -16.18 17.68
N SER A 70 -12.64 -16.83 17.94
CA SER A 70 -11.35 -16.19 18.22
C SER A 70 -10.61 -15.65 16.98
N VAL A 71 -11.32 -15.40 15.87
CA VAL A 71 -10.71 -14.99 14.60
C VAL A 71 -10.13 -13.57 14.73
N GLU A 72 -8.92 -13.29 14.24
CA GLU A 72 -8.33 -11.94 14.32
C GLU A 72 -8.64 -11.06 13.10
N ALA A 73 -8.78 -11.68 11.93
CA ALA A 73 -9.00 -10.97 10.67
C ALA A 73 -9.78 -11.84 9.68
N VAL A 74 -10.56 -11.18 8.84
CA VAL A 74 -11.33 -11.82 7.78
C VAL A 74 -10.94 -11.23 6.44
N PHE A 75 -10.72 -12.09 5.46
CA PHE A 75 -10.47 -11.65 4.08
C PHE A 75 -11.77 -11.58 3.31
N ILE A 76 -12.12 -10.37 2.86
CA ILE A 76 -13.35 -10.09 2.12
C ILE A 76 -13.06 -9.73 0.67
N ARG A 77 -14.04 -9.97 -0.20
CA ARG A 77 -14.02 -9.42 -1.56
C ARG A 77 -14.45 -7.94 -1.53
N SER A 78 -13.76 -7.12 -2.32
CA SER A 78 -14.04 -5.69 -2.47
C SER A 78 -14.06 -5.30 -3.95
N PRO A 79 -14.80 -4.24 -4.34
CA PRO A 79 -14.62 -3.53 -5.60
C PRO A 79 -13.17 -3.17 -5.92
N MET A 80 -12.35 -2.82 -4.92
CA MET A 80 -10.97 -2.38 -5.14
C MET A 80 -10.06 -3.49 -5.65
N THR A 81 -10.32 -4.73 -5.25
CA THR A 81 -9.56 -5.90 -5.71
C THR A 81 -10.15 -6.52 -6.97
N CYS A 82 -11.26 -5.99 -7.51
CA CYS A 82 -11.92 -6.64 -8.64
C CYS A 82 -11.10 -6.57 -9.93
N GLU A 83 -10.77 -7.73 -10.50
CA GLU A 83 -10.05 -7.90 -11.77
C GLU A 83 -11.00 -8.04 -12.98
N ALA A 84 -12.23 -7.54 -12.87
CA ALA A 84 -13.14 -7.57 -14.00
C ALA A 84 -12.70 -6.49 -15.03
N PRO A 85 -12.55 -6.83 -16.33
CA PRO A 85 -12.00 -5.91 -17.32
C PRO A 85 -12.88 -4.67 -17.55
N ARG A 86 -14.20 -4.81 -17.32
CA ARG A 86 -15.15 -3.69 -17.35
C ARG A 86 -16.21 -3.87 -16.28
N GLY A 87 -16.31 -2.88 -15.40
CA GLY A 87 -17.24 -2.91 -14.26
C GLY A 87 -16.73 -3.83 -13.16
N ILE A 88 -17.64 -4.31 -12.31
CA ILE A 88 -17.30 -5.13 -11.14
C ILE A 88 -18.17 -6.38 -11.13
N CYS A 89 -17.59 -7.50 -10.68
CA CYS A 89 -18.33 -8.76 -10.57
C CYS A 89 -19.28 -8.74 -9.36
N GLN A 90 -20.35 -9.54 -9.45
CA GLN A 90 -21.39 -9.63 -8.42
C GLN A 90 -20.80 -9.90 -7.03
N ARG A 91 -19.86 -10.85 -6.92
CA ARG A 91 -19.24 -11.23 -5.63
C ARG A 91 -18.36 -10.16 -5.01
N CYS A 92 -17.66 -9.35 -5.82
CA CYS A 92 -16.83 -8.25 -5.31
C CYS A 92 -17.68 -7.11 -4.77
N TYR A 93 -18.81 -6.82 -5.41
CA TYR A 93 -19.76 -5.82 -4.91
C TYR A 93 -20.57 -6.34 -3.70
N GLY A 94 -20.95 -7.62 -3.76
CA GLY A 94 -21.72 -8.31 -2.73
C GLY A 94 -23.22 -8.10 -2.88
N MET A 95 -23.91 -7.85 -1.77
CA MET A 95 -25.35 -7.62 -1.76
C MET A 95 -25.71 -6.16 -2.03
N SER A 96 -26.87 -5.96 -2.66
CA SER A 96 -27.47 -4.64 -2.84
C SER A 96 -28.02 -4.14 -1.51
N LEU A 97 -27.64 -2.93 -1.13
CA LEU A 97 -28.01 -2.33 0.17
C LEU A 97 -29.50 -2.00 0.27
N ALA A 98 -30.17 -1.82 -0.86
CA ALA A 98 -31.60 -1.52 -0.90
C ALA A 98 -32.47 -2.79 -0.70
N THR A 99 -32.01 -3.94 -1.18
CA THR A 99 -32.81 -5.17 -1.20
C THR A 99 -32.31 -6.25 -0.24
N MET A 100 -31.08 -6.09 0.28
CA MET A 100 -30.38 -7.10 1.10
C MET A 100 -30.32 -8.47 0.41
N ARG A 101 -30.23 -8.47 -0.92
CA ARG A 101 -30.08 -9.65 -1.76
C ARG A 101 -28.81 -9.51 -2.61
N PRO A 102 -28.24 -10.60 -3.12
CA PRO A 102 -27.14 -10.53 -4.10
C PRO A 102 -27.48 -9.54 -5.21
N SER A 103 -26.53 -8.65 -5.54
CA SER A 103 -26.75 -7.61 -6.55
C SER A 103 -27.13 -8.21 -7.90
N MET A 104 -27.91 -7.50 -8.70
CA MET A 104 -28.30 -8.02 -10.02
C MET A 104 -27.20 -7.79 -11.06
N ILE A 105 -27.00 -8.74 -11.96
CA ILE A 105 -26.09 -8.55 -13.09
C ILE A 105 -26.63 -7.41 -13.96
N GLY A 106 -25.82 -6.36 -14.14
CA GLY A 106 -26.22 -5.17 -14.88
C GLY A 106 -26.72 -4.01 -14.01
N GLU A 107 -26.78 -4.18 -12.68
CA GLU A 107 -27.05 -3.08 -11.76
C GLU A 107 -25.99 -1.97 -11.89
N ALA A 108 -26.44 -0.72 -12.01
CA ALA A 108 -25.58 0.44 -12.23
C ALA A 108 -24.93 0.92 -10.93
N VAL A 109 -24.13 0.05 -10.30
CA VAL A 109 -23.55 0.26 -8.97
C VAL A 109 -22.67 1.51 -8.86
N GLY A 110 -22.04 1.94 -9.96
CA GLY A 110 -21.26 3.17 -10.01
C GLY A 110 -22.12 4.43 -9.89
N ILE A 111 -23.29 4.46 -10.53
CA ILE A 111 -24.24 5.59 -10.43
C ILE A 111 -24.81 5.64 -9.01
N ILE A 112 -25.19 4.47 -8.46
CA ILE A 112 -25.70 4.36 -7.09
C ILE A 112 -24.65 4.91 -6.10
N ALA A 113 -23.39 4.49 -6.22
CA ALA A 113 -22.31 4.97 -5.36
C ALA A 113 -22.09 6.49 -5.48
N ALA A 114 -22.07 7.02 -6.71
CA ALA A 114 -21.91 8.45 -6.93
C ALA A 114 -23.06 9.26 -6.29
N GLN A 115 -24.30 8.80 -6.41
CA GLN A 115 -25.46 9.44 -5.78
C GLN A 115 -25.40 9.36 -4.25
N SER A 116 -25.06 8.19 -3.70
CA SER A 116 -24.95 7.99 -2.24
C SER A 116 -23.87 8.85 -1.58
N ILE A 117 -22.88 9.32 -2.34
CA ILE A 117 -21.83 10.24 -1.86
C ILE A 117 -22.21 11.69 -2.16
N GLY A 118 -22.71 11.97 -3.36
CA GLY A 118 -23.01 13.31 -3.85
C GLY A 118 -24.22 13.97 -3.21
N GLU A 119 -25.34 13.25 -3.06
CA GLU A 119 -26.57 13.81 -2.47
C GLU A 119 -26.32 14.31 -1.02
N PRO A 120 -25.75 13.49 -0.11
CA PRO A 120 -25.33 13.99 1.19
C PRO A 120 -24.35 15.15 1.11
N GLY A 121 -23.39 15.12 0.18
CA GLY A 121 -22.42 16.20 0.02
C GLY A 121 -23.09 17.56 -0.21
N THR A 122 -24.07 17.62 -1.12
CA THR A 122 -24.85 18.85 -1.36
C THR A 122 -25.61 19.30 -0.11
N GLN A 123 -26.17 18.36 0.66
CA GLN A 123 -26.84 18.68 1.91
C GLN A 123 -25.87 19.22 2.98
N LEU A 124 -24.66 18.66 3.06
CA LEU A 124 -23.63 19.09 4.01
C LEU A 124 -23.20 20.53 3.74
N THR A 125 -23.00 20.89 2.47
CA THR A 125 -22.65 22.28 2.13
C THR A 125 -23.69 23.28 2.60
N MET A 126 -24.99 22.95 2.50
CA MET A 126 -26.04 23.85 2.99
C MET A 126 -26.07 23.95 4.53
N ARG A 127 -25.76 22.89 5.27
CA ARG A 127 -25.75 22.92 6.74
C ARG A 127 -24.56 23.70 7.31
N THR A 128 -23.37 23.58 6.70
CA THR A 128 -22.14 24.21 7.19
C THR A 128 -22.17 25.75 7.15
N PHE A 129 -22.89 26.36 6.21
CA PHE A 129 -22.98 27.82 6.12
C PHE A 129 -23.74 28.47 7.27
N HIS A 130 -24.61 27.73 7.96
CA HIS A 130 -25.41 28.27 9.07
C HIS A 130 -24.71 28.17 10.44
N THR A 131 -23.65 27.36 10.55
CA THR A 131 -22.89 27.16 11.80
C THR A 131 -21.59 27.98 11.84
N GLY A 132 -21.27 28.73 10.78
CA GLY A 132 -20.01 29.46 10.56
C GLY A 132 -19.67 30.60 11.53
N GLY A 133 -20.33 30.70 12.70
CA GLY A 133 -20.07 31.70 13.74
C GLY A 133 -19.38 31.16 15.00
N VAL A 134 -19.17 29.85 15.14
CA VAL A 134 -18.57 29.27 16.35
C VAL A 134 -17.07 29.04 16.14
N ALA A 135 -16.26 29.97 16.62
CA ALA A 135 -14.80 29.83 16.65
C ALA A 135 -14.42 28.65 17.58
N GLY A 136 -13.88 27.57 17.02
CA GLY A 136 -13.32 26.48 17.81
C GLY A 136 -13.30 25.10 17.15
N GLN A 137 -14.13 24.84 16.14
CA GLN A 137 -14.04 23.62 15.33
C GLN A 137 -13.43 23.93 13.97
N ASP A 138 -12.35 23.22 13.64
CA ASP A 138 -11.59 23.38 12.41
C ASP A 138 -12.50 23.13 11.19
N ILE A 139 -12.85 24.20 10.48
CA ILE A 139 -13.85 24.22 9.38
C ILE A 139 -13.35 23.41 8.17
N THR A 140 -12.08 23.03 8.15
CA THR A 140 -11.50 22.12 7.16
C THR A 140 -12.04 20.68 7.26
N SER A 141 -12.84 20.35 8.27
CA SER A 141 -13.39 19.00 8.53
C SER A 141 -14.67 18.62 7.74
N GLY A 142 -15.16 19.47 6.83
CA GLY A 142 -16.39 19.25 6.08
C GLY A 142 -16.20 18.71 4.64
N LEU A 143 -17.16 19.00 3.76
CA LEU A 143 -17.10 18.61 2.34
C LEU A 143 -15.82 19.07 1.59
N PRO A 144 -15.22 20.25 1.87
CA PRO A 144 -13.98 20.64 1.19
C PRO A 144 -12.85 19.62 1.33
N ARG A 145 -12.80 18.89 2.45
CA ARG A 145 -11.84 17.80 2.65
C ARG A 145 -12.14 16.60 1.76
N VAL A 146 -13.41 16.24 1.61
CA VAL A 146 -13.84 15.15 0.72
C VAL A 146 -13.54 15.48 -0.74
N GLU A 147 -13.77 16.73 -1.17
CA GLU A 147 -13.38 17.21 -2.51
C GLU A 147 -11.86 17.15 -2.69
N GLU A 148 -11.09 17.62 -1.71
CA GLU A 148 -9.63 17.57 -1.73
C GLU A 148 -9.10 16.13 -1.87
N LEU A 149 -9.70 15.18 -1.15
CA LEU A 149 -9.35 13.76 -1.20
C LEU A 149 -9.72 13.13 -2.56
N PHE A 150 -10.94 13.35 -3.07
CA PHE A 150 -11.37 12.78 -4.35
C PHE A 150 -10.70 13.42 -5.58
N GLU A 151 -10.22 14.66 -5.46
CA GLU A 151 -9.40 15.29 -6.49
C GLU A 151 -7.91 15.00 -6.34
N ALA A 152 -7.51 14.17 -5.37
CA ALA A 152 -6.12 13.82 -5.07
C ALA A 152 -5.22 15.07 -4.94
N ARG A 153 -5.76 16.14 -4.34
CA ARG A 153 -5.04 17.41 -4.14
C ARG A 153 -4.09 17.31 -2.96
N THR A 154 -2.98 18.04 -3.02
CA THR A 154 -2.05 18.16 -1.90
C THR A 154 -2.72 18.90 -0.74
N PRO A 155 -2.76 18.32 0.47
CA PRO A 155 -3.48 18.92 1.58
C PRO A 155 -2.72 20.12 2.16
N LYS A 156 -3.48 21.10 2.66
CA LYS A 156 -2.90 22.27 3.35
C LYS A 156 -2.38 21.83 4.72
N GLY A 157 -1.15 22.24 5.05
CA GLY A 157 -0.51 21.85 6.31
C GLY A 157 -0.21 20.35 6.38
N GLN A 158 0.15 19.73 5.25
CA GLN A 158 0.41 18.30 5.19
C GLN A 158 1.44 17.83 6.24
N ALA A 159 1.17 16.66 6.82
CA ALA A 159 2.14 16.00 7.68
C ALA A 159 3.37 15.59 6.88
N VAL A 160 4.55 15.73 7.49
CA VAL A 160 5.79 15.18 6.94
C VAL A 160 5.79 13.69 7.27
N LEU A 161 5.94 12.84 6.26
CA LEU A 161 5.99 11.39 6.42
C LEU A 161 7.44 10.92 6.40
N SER A 162 7.76 9.91 7.21
CA SER A 162 9.02 9.17 7.06
C SER A 162 8.99 8.37 5.78
N GLU A 163 10.08 8.33 5.03
CA GLU A 163 10.21 7.51 3.82
C GLU A 163 10.88 6.17 4.12
N ILE A 164 11.58 6.06 5.26
CA ILE A 164 12.26 4.84 5.73
C ILE A 164 11.79 4.46 7.12
N ASP A 165 11.94 3.17 7.44
CA ASP A 165 11.84 2.65 8.80
C ASP A 165 13.11 3.01 9.57
N GLY A 166 13.02 3.34 10.86
CA GLY A 166 14.20 3.65 11.64
C GLY A 166 13.94 4.31 12.99
N VAL A 167 15.02 4.79 13.62
CA VAL A 167 14.98 5.54 14.88
C VAL A 167 15.07 7.03 14.61
N VAL A 168 14.22 7.79 15.29
CA VAL A 168 14.13 9.25 15.15
C VAL A 168 15.14 9.96 16.04
N GLU A 169 15.88 10.91 15.46
CA GLU A 169 16.64 11.93 16.18
C GLU A 169 16.08 13.31 15.86
N VAL A 170 15.68 14.07 16.90
CA VAL A 170 15.13 15.43 16.71
C VAL A 170 16.20 16.44 17.09
N SER A 171 16.56 17.31 16.15
CA SER A 171 17.52 18.41 16.38
C SER A 171 16.89 19.79 16.16
N GLU A 172 17.35 20.78 16.91
CA GLU A 172 16.95 22.17 16.74
C GLU A 172 17.93 22.90 15.81
N LEU A 173 17.40 23.53 14.76
CA LEU A 173 18.15 24.33 13.79
C LEU A 173 17.84 25.81 13.97
N THR A 174 18.70 26.67 13.43
CA THR A 174 18.54 28.13 13.52
C THR A 174 17.26 28.64 12.86
N GLU A 175 16.77 27.94 11.83
CA GLU A 175 15.53 28.26 11.10
C GLU A 175 14.47 27.13 11.14
N GLY A 176 14.44 26.33 12.20
CA GLY A 176 13.42 25.28 12.34
C GLY A 176 13.84 24.12 13.22
N ARG A 177 13.29 22.95 12.94
CA ARG A 177 13.67 21.68 13.58
C ARG A 177 13.98 20.69 12.47
N SER A 178 15.01 19.86 12.61
CA SER A 178 15.17 18.70 11.73
C SER A 178 14.88 17.42 12.47
N ILE A 179 14.28 16.48 11.75
CA ILE A 179 14.11 15.12 12.19
C ILE A 179 14.96 14.26 11.28
N ARG A 180 15.93 13.57 11.87
CA ARG A 180 16.70 12.53 11.20
C ARG A 180 16.11 11.18 11.53
N VAL A 181 15.90 10.35 10.53
CA VAL A 181 15.53 8.94 10.70
C VAL A 181 16.72 8.12 10.24
N THR A 182 17.22 7.27 11.12
CA THR A 182 18.32 6.35 10.83
C THR A 182 17.80 4.92 10.83
N SER A 183 17.92 4.25 9.70
CA SER A 183 17.73 2.81 9.56
C SER A 183 19.09 2.14 9.66
N SER A 184 19.23 1.16 10.56
CA SER A 184 20.46 0.38 10.72
C SER A 184 20.11 -1.09 10.60
N GLU A 185 20.64 -1.77 9.58
CA GLU A 185 20.48 -3.20 9.38
C GLU A 185 21.84 -3.89 9.51
N GLU A 186 21.91 -4.90 10.36
CA GLU A 186 23.12 -5.71 10.54
C GLU A 186 23.01 -6.96 9.66
N TYR A 187 23.98 -7.11 8.76
CA TYR A 187 24.12 -8.25 7.90
C TYR A 187 25.35 -9.06 8.32
N ALA A 188 25.28 -10.38 8.14
CA ALA A 188 26.37 -11.27 8.44
C ALA A 188 26.49 -12.33 7.34
N ASP A 189 27.69 -12.41 6.74
CA ASP A 189 28.07 -13.50 5.85
C ASP A 189 28.85 -14.55 6.63
N GLU A 190 28.43 -15.81 6.56
CA GLU A 190 29.14 -16.94 7.16
C GLU A 190 29.99 -17.66 6.11
N TYR A 191 31.27 -17.81 6.38
CA TYR A 191 32.25 -18.55 5.58
C TYR A 191 32.69 -19.79 6.36
N ILE A 192 32.42 -20.97 5.80
CA ILE A 192 32.81 -22.24 6.41
C ILE A 192 34.21 -22.60 5.90
N LEU A 193 35.16 -22.75 6.82
CA LEU A 193 36.53 -23.13 6.50
C LEU A 193 36.62 -24.62 6.17
N PRO A 194 37.14 -24.99 4.98
CA PRO A 194 37.47 -26.38 4.65
C PRO A 194 38.62 -26.90 5.52
N GLU A 195 38.71 -28.22 5.68
CA GLU A 195 39.82 -28.84 6.41
C GLU A 195 41.17 -28.50 5.78
N GLY A 196 42.12 -28.02 6.59
CA GLY A 196 43.44 -27.59 6.13
C GLY A 196 43.51 -26.15 5.62
N PHE A 197 42.58 -25.28 6.02
CA PHE A 197 42.68 -23.82 5.86
C PHE A 197 42.86 -23.15 7.21
N THR A 198 43.74 -22.15 7.29
CA THR A 198 43.94 -21.32 8.48
C THR A 198 43.49 -19.89 8.22
N ALA A 199 42.71 -19.33 9.16
CA ALA A 199 42.28 -17.93 9.09
C ALA A 199 43.49 -17.00 9.17
N VAL A 200 43.60 -16.09 8.20
CA VAL A 200 44.66 -15.06 8.17
C VAL A 200 44.28 -13.85 9.01
N VAL A 201 42.97 -13.62 9.17
CA VAL A 201 42.40 -12.45 9.85
C VAL A 201 42.21 -12.71 11.35
N GLU A 202 42.49 -11.69 12.17
CA GLU A 202 42.27 -11.74 13.62
C GLU A 202 40.79 -11.50 13.97
N ASN A 203 40.33 -12.08 15.08
CA ASN A 203 38.97 -11.87 15.57
C ASN A 203 38.72 -10.39 15.93
N GLY A 204 37.71 -9.79 15.28
CA GLY A 204 37.35 -8.38 15.40
C GLY A 204 38.09 -7.44 14.44
N SER A 205 38.84 -7.98 13.46
CA SER A 205 39.50 -7.16 12.44
C SER A 205 38.51 -6.65 11.38
N ILE A 206 38.78 -5.45 10.87
CA ILE A 206 38.02 -4.85 9.78
C ILE A 206 38.65 -5.32 8.47
N VAL A 207 37.88 -6.00 7.64
CA VAL A 207 38.32 -6.48 6.33
C VAL A 207 37.71 -5.65 5.21
N GLY A 208 38.45 -5.46 4.13
CA GLY A 208 37.98 -4.82 2.91
C GLY A 208 37.37 -5.80 1.91
N LEU A 209 36.59 -5.28 0.96
CA LEU A 209 36.08 -6.05 -0.18
C LEU A 209 37.23 -6.70 -0.96
N GLY A 210 37.19 -8.03 -1.11
CA GLY A 210 38.19 -8.84 -1.79
C GLY A 210 39.39 -9.25 -0.94
N GLU A 211 39.39 -8.97 0.37
CA GLU A 211 40.43 -9.41 1.28
C GLU A 211 40.33 -10.92 1.57
N VAL A 212 41.48 -11.60 1.62
CA VAL A 212 41.55 -13.05 1.83
C VAL A 212 41.35 -13.35 3.31
N LEU A 213 40.29 -14.10 3.63
CA LEU A 213 39.97 -14.42 5.03
C LEU A 213 40.73 -15.64 5.53
N ALA A 214 41.07 -16.60 4.66
CA ALA A 214 41.85 -17.78 5.00
C ALA A 214 42.73 -18.29 3.85
N GLU A 215 43.86 -18.88 4.21
CA GLU A 215 44.82 -19.48 3.28
C GLU A 215 44.93 -21.00 3.53
N PRO A 216 45.23 -21.80 2.49
CA PRO A 216 45.46 -23.23 2.66
C PRO A 216 46.77 -23.50 3.42
N ASP A 217 46.71 -24.41 4.38
CA ASP A 217 47.87 -24.95 5.07
C ASP A 217 48.74 -25.67 4.03
N GLY A 218 49.98 -25.18 3.84
CA GLY A 218 50.93 -25.63 2.81
C GLY A 218 51.38 -27.10 2.87
N THR A 219 50.64 -27.96 3.58
CA THR A 219 50.85 -29.40 3.75
C THR A 219 49.99 -30.27 2.84
N THR A 220 49.03 -29.70 2.10
CA THR A 220 48.08 -30.47 1.28
C THR A 220 48.45 -30.42 -0.20
N GLU A 221 48.90 -31.54 -0.77
CA GLU A 221 49.09 -31.71 -2.22
C GLU A 221 47.71 -31.78 -2.91
N MET A 222 47.09 -30.62 -3.16
CA MET A 222 45.87 -30.49 -3.96
C MET A 222 46.18 -29.91 -5.34
N GLU A 223 45.40 -30.31 -6.36
CA GLU A 223 45.54 -29.81 -7.73
C GLU A 223 45.29 -28.29 -7.77
N THR A 224 46.10 -27.56 -8.55
CA THR A 224 46.10 -26.08 -8.61
C THR A 224 44.75 -25.47 -8.99
N ASP A 225 43.90 -26.20 -9.71
CA ASP A 225 42.59 -25.73 -10.13
C ASP A 225 41.54 -25.83 -9.00
N GLU A 226 41.64 -26.83 -8.11
CA GLU A 226 40.72 -26.98 -6.96
C GLU A 226 41.02 -25.92 -5.87
N ILE A 227 42.29 -25.60 -5.64
CA ILE A 227 42.71 -24.54 -4.70
C ILE A 227 42.21 -23.17 -5.17
N ALA A 228 42.24 -22.90 -6.49
CA ALA A 228 41.76 -21.63 -7.04
C ALA A 228 40.25 -21.45 -6.85
N LEU A 229 39.46 -22.52 -7.08
CA LEU A 229 38.00 -22.51 -6.85
C LEU A 229 37.67 -22.28 -5.35
N MET A 230 38.31 -23.02 -4.44
CA MET A 230 38.03 -22.90 -3.00
C MET A 230 38.56 -21.60 -2.38
N SER A 231 39.68 -21.07 -2.87
CA SER A 231 40.21 -19.76 -2.41
C SER A 231 39.27 -18.61 -2.76
N SER A 232 38.49 -18.72 -3.84
CA SER A 232 37.51 -17.69 -4.21
C SER A 232 36.28 -17.66 -3.29
N ASP A 233 35.96 -18.78 -2.66
CA ASP A 233 34.85 -18.90 -1.73
C ASP A 233 35.17 -18.35 -0.32
N VAL A 234 36.46 -18.10 0.00
CA VAL A 234 36.90 -17.60 1.32
C VAL A 234 37.48 -16.17 1.25
N MET A 235 37.06 -15.40 0.24
CA MET A 235 37.32 -13.96 0.15
C MET A 235 36.13 -13.15 0.67
N ALA A 236 36.41 -12.04 1.36
CA ALA A 236 35.38 -11.13 1.83
C ALA A 236 34.61 -10.50 0.65
N ARG A 237 33.32 -10.79 0.54
CA ARG A 237 32.44 -10.19 -0.49
C ARG A 237 32.11 -8.72 -0.20
N VAL A 238 32.07 -8.36 1.08
CA VAL A 238 31.70 -7.03 1.57
C VAL A 238 32.68 -6.63 2.67
N SER A 239 32.95 -5.33 2.79
CA SER A 239 33.75 -4.81 3.90
C SER A 239 32.99 -4.92 5.22
N GLY A 240 33.59 -5.48 6.25
CA GLY A 240 32.93 -5.70 7.54
C GLY A 240 33.90 -6.09 8.64
N ILE A 241 33.34 -6.43 9.80
CA ILE A 241 34.07 -6.90 10.97
C ILE A 241 34.00 -8.42 10.99
N VAL A 242 35.15 -9.08 10.98
CA VAL A 242 35.20 -10.56 10.97
C VAL A 242 35.34 -11.09 12.39
N SER A 243 34.41 -11.95 12.78
CA SER A 243 34.57 -12.80 13.96
C SER A 243 34.97 -14.22 13.58
N VAL A 244 35.99 -14.74 14.24
CA VAL A 244 36.53 -16.09 13.99
C VAL A 244 36.10 -17.03 15.12
N GLU A 245 35.27 -18.03 14.81
CA GLU A 245 34.89 -19.10 15.73
C GLU A 245 35.24 -20.47 15.13
N ASP A 246 36.32 -21.09 15.63
CA ASP A 246 36.86 -22.39 15.21
C ASP A 246 36.98 -22.56 13.68
N ASN A 247 35.93 -23.07 13.03
CA ASN A 247 35.85 -23.34 11.58
C ASN A 247 34.88 -22.42 10.83
N VAL A 248 34.26 -21.44 11.48
CA VAL A 248 33.32 -20.49 10.86
C VAL A 248 33.85 -19.07 11.02
N LEU A 249 33.97 -18.37 9.91
CA LEU A 249 34.27 -16.95 9.85
C LEU A 249 32.98 -16.19 9.55
N THR A 250 32.57 -15.31 10.45
CA THR A 250 31.39 -14.48 10.25
C THR A 250 31.83 -13.06 9.96
N ASN A 251 31.55 -12.56 8.77
CA ASN A 251 31.80 -11.16 8.40
C ASN A 251 30.51 -10.36 8.62
N ALA A 252 30.47 -9.54 9.66
CA ALA A 252 29.33 -8.70 9.99
C ALA A 252 29.54 -7.25 9.50
N TRP A 253 28.57 -6.68 8.82
CA TRP A 253 28.57 -5.25 8.46
C TRP A 253 27.22 -4.62 8.77
N THR A 254 27.25 -3.33 9.08
CA THR A 254 26.05 -2.53 9.32
C THR A 254 25.82 -1.64 8.11
N ASP A 255 24.65 -1.76 7.49
CA ASP A 255 24.19 -0.79 6.50
C ASP A 255 23.35 0.28 7.22
N GLU A 256 23.74 1.55 7.08
CA GLU A 256 23.03 2.68 7.68
C GLU A 256 22.48 3.60 6.58
N ASP A 257 21.14 3.67 6.45
CA ASP A 257 20.46 4.70 5.65
C ASP A 257 19.95 5.81 6.57
N GLN A 258 20.30 7.05 6.26
CA GLN A 258 19.90 8.23 7.04
C GLN A 258 19.16 9.22 6.17
N ARG A 259 17.94 9.60 6.61
CA ARG A 259 17.14 10.65 5.95
C ARG A 259 16.85 11.80 6.91
N GLU A 260 17.11 13.02 6.46
CA GLU A 260 16.86 14.24 7.22
C GLU A 260 15.67 15.02 6.66
N TYR A 261 14.72 15.33 7.52
CA TYR A 261 13.49 16.04 7.23
C TYR A 261 13.48 17.40 7.91
N VAL A 262 13.40 18.47 7.12
CA VAL A 262 13.30 19.83 7.65
C VAL A 262 11.85 20.16 7.98
N ILE A 263 11.59 20.52 9.24
CA ILE A 263 10.26 20.81 9.76
C ILE A 263 10.11 22.31 10.02
N PRO A 264 9.09 22.95 9.42
CA PRO A 264 8.78 24.35 9.72
C PRO A 264 8.46 24.55 11.21
N ALA A 265 8.93 25.67 11.79
CA ALA A 265 8.75 25.95 13.22
C ALA A 265 7.28 25.96 13.69
N ALA A 266 6.33 26.27 12.79
CA ALA A 266 4.90 26.29 13.05
C ALA A 266 4.27 24.89 13.19
N SER A 267 4.92 23.85 12.66
CA SER A 267 4.41 22.49 12.71
C SER A 267 4.63 21.87 14.10
N ARG A 268 3.63 21.14 14.58
CA ARG A 268 3.76 20.34 15.81
C ARG A 268 4.35 18.98 15.47
N ILE A 269 5.39 18.57 16.18
CA ILE A 269 6.03 17.26 16.01
C ILE A 269 5.17 16.22 16.74
N ALA A 270 4.93 15.08 16.10
CA ALA A 270 4.17 13.95 16.64
C ALA A 270 5.06 12.89 17.32
N VAL A 271 6.34 12.83 16.95
CA VAL A 271 7.33 11.85 17.42
C VAL A 271 8.34 12.46 18.40
N LYS A 272 9.01 11.63 19.20
CA LYS A 272 10.09 12.02 20.09
C LYS A 272 11.42 11.43 19.63
N SER A 273 12.52 12.03 20.09
CA SER A 273 13.85 11.47 19.85
C SER A 273 13.96 10.11 20.55
N GLY A 274 14.42 9.10 19.83
CA GLY A 274 14.46 7.70 20.27
C GLY A 274 13.22 6.87 19.92
N ASP A 275 12.18 7.47 19.34
CA ASP A 275 11.02 6.70 18.87
C ASP A 275 11.39 5.91 17.61
N SER A 276 10.96 4.64 17.55
CA SER A 276 10.99 3.85 16.31
C SER A 276 9.80 4.23 15.44
N VAL A 277 10.06 4.54 14.18
CA VAL A 277 9.05 4.90 13.18
C VAL A 277 9.08 3.94 12.01
N THR A 278 7.91 3.71 11.42
CA THR A 278 7.79 2.96 10.17
C THR A 278 7.69 3.87 8.96
N ALA A 279 8.06 3.39 7.77
CA ALA A 279 7.90 4.08 6.51
C ALA A 279 6.42 4.47 6.30
N GLY A 280 6.19 5.75 5.97
CA GLY A 280 4.88 6.39 5.82
C GLY A 280 4.22 6.83 7.13
N GLN A 281 4.88 6.66 8.29
CA GLN A 281 4.42 7.24 9.56
C GLN A 281 4.58 8.75 9.54
N ALA A 282 3.59 9.47 10.11
CA ALA A 282 3.63 10.92 10.19
C ALA A 282 4.55 11.38 11.33
N LEU A 283 5.57 12.17 10.97
CA LEU A 283 6.50 12.80 11.91
C LEU A 283 5.92 14.08 12.53
N THR A 284 5.02 14.74 11.82
CA THR A 284 4.32 15.95 12.27
C THR A 284 2.81 15.76 12.28
N PHE A 285 2.10 16.56 13.07
CA PHE A 285 0.65 16.63 13.03
C PHE A 285 0.17 17.30 11.74
N GLY A 286 -0.80 16.68 11.07
CA GLY A 286 -1.42 17.21 9.88
C GLY A 286 -2.08 16.12 9.03
N PRO A 287 -2.86 16.50 8.01
CA PRO A 287 -3.36 15.56 7.01
C PRO A 287 -2.20 14.93 6.23
N LYS A 288 -2.24 13.62 6.00
CA LYS A 288 -1.24 12.95 5.17
C LYS A 288 -1.55 13.18 3.69
N ASN A 289 -0.52 13.21 2.85
CA ASN A 289 -0.68 13.33 1.41
C ASN A 289 -0.87 11.95 0.77
N PRO A 290 -2.01 11.66 0.11
CA PRO A 290 -2.26 10.37 -0.53
C PRO A 290 -1.23 9.96 -1.58
N GLN A 291 -0.63 10.93 -2.29
CA GLN A 291 0.38 10.64 -3.31
C GLN A 291 1.70 10.15 -2.69
N GLN A 292 2.10 10.72 -1.55
CA GLN A 292 3.28 10.25 -0.81
C GLN A 292 3.03 8.86 -0.20
N ILE A 293 1.83 8.63 0.34
CA ILE A 293 1.46 7.30 0.84
C ILE A 293 1.54 6.27 -0.30
N LEU A 294 1.15 6.63 -1.53
CA LEU A 294 1.22 5.73 -2.68
C LEU A 294 2.65 5.30 -2.99
N LEU A 295 3.57 6.25 -2.97
CA LEU A 295 4.97 6.02 -3.28
C LEU A 295 5.70 5.27 -2.17
N ILE A 296 5.37 5.53 -0.90
CA ILE A 296 6.09 4.97 0.25
C ILE A 296 5.48 3.63 0.70
N GLN A 297 4.16 3.56 0.87
CA GLN A 297 3.46 2.40 1.46
C GLN A 297 2.68 1.57 0.44
N GLY A 298 2.57 2.05 -0.81
CA GLY A 298 1.86 1.36 -1.88
C GLY A 298 0.34 1.54 -1.88
N ARG A 299 -0.32 0.85 -2.80
CA ARG A 299 -1.73 1.06 -3.15
C ARG A 299 -2.69 0.72 -2.02
N ASP A 300 -2.47 -0.39 -1.33
CA ASP A 300 -3.36 -0.86 -0.27
C ASP A 300 -3.41 0.13 0.90
N ALA A 301 -2.28 0.73 1.25
CA ALA A 301 -2.21 1.74 2.32
C ALA A 301 -2.96 3.01 1.93
N VAL A 302 -2.78 3.50 0.70
CA VAL A 302 -3.54 4.66 0.18
C VAL A 302 -5.03 4.40 0.16
N GLN A 303 -5.44 3.22 -0.30
CA GLN A 303 -6.86 2.84 -0.36
C GLN A 303 -7.51 2.89 1.02
N ARG A 304 -6.88 2.27 2.02
CA ARG A 304 -7.38 2.32 3.41
C ARG A 304 -7.42 3.75 3.92
N TYR A 305 -6.33 4.49 3.77
CA TYR A 305 -6.25 5.90 4.19
C TYR A 305 -7.38 6.76 3.58
N LEU A 306 -7.63 6.64 2.28
CA LEU A 306 -8.68 7.39 1.59
C LEU A 306 -10.09 6.97 2.07
N ILE A 307 -10.33 5.68 2.29
CA ILE A 307 -11.61 5.20 2.83
C ILE A 307 -11.84 5.78 4.22
N ASP A 308 -10.85 5.67 5.11
CA ASP A 308 -10.98 6.07 6.51
C ASP A 308 -11.17 7.58 6.65
N GLU A 309 -10.41 8.38 5.89
CA GLU A 309 -10.55 9.84 5.90
C GLU A 309 -11.91 10.30 5.35
N VAL A 310 -12.38 9.72 4.24
CA VAL A 310 -13.69 10.04 3.68
C VAL A 310 -14.79 9.64 4.67
N GLN A 311 -14.71 8.44 5.24
CA GLN A 311 -15.67 7.96 6.22
C GLN A 311 -15.70 8.81 7.48
N LYS A 312 -14.54 9.21 8.00
CA LYS A 312 -14.41 10.09 9.17
C LYS A 312 -15.14 11.40 8.95
N VAL A 313 -15.01 12.01 7.77
CA VAL A 313 -15.74 13.24 7.43
C VAL A 313 -17.25 12.98 7.42
N TYR A 314 -17.74 11.98 6.67
CA TYR A 314 -19.18 11.72 6.58
C TYR A 314 -19.81 11.33 7.93
N ARG A 315 -19.11 10.53 8.76
CA ARG A 315 -19.54 10.18 10.12
C ARG A 315 -19.58 11.37 11.06
N SER A 316 -18.58 12.25 11.01
CA SER A 316 -18.56 13.47 11.82
C SER A 316 -19.77 14.37 11.55
N GLN A 317 -20.33 14.26 10.34
CA GLN A 317 -21.52 14.99 9.91
C GLN A 317 -22.83 14.20 10.09
N GLY A 318 -22.77 13.00 10.67
CA GLY A 318 -23.93 12.16 10.96
C GLY A 318 -24.56 11.49 9.74
N VAL A 319 -23.85 11.37 8.62
CA VAL A 319 -24.32 10.63 7.44
C VAL A 319 -23.53 9.33 7.30
N PRO A 320 -24.10 8.17 7.66
CA PRO A 320 -23.44 6.89 7.45
C PRO A 320 -23.42 6.54 5.95
N ILE A 321 -22.24 6.32 5.40
CA ILE A 321 -22.05 5.83 4.03
C ILE A 321 -21.40 4.45 4.10
N HIS A 322 -21.86 3.51 3.29
CA HIS A 322 -21.25 2.19 3.24
C HIS A 322 -19.92 2.21 2.46
N ASN A 323 -18.88 1.54 2.99
CA ASN A 323 -17.53 1.49 2.39
C ASN A 323 -17.51 1.12 0.90
N LYS A 324 -18.36 0.18 0.44
CA LYS A 324 -18.44 -0.23 -0.97
C LYS A 324 -18.64 0.92 -1.94
N HIS A 325 -19.33 1.99 -1.55
CA HIS A 325 -19.51 3.16 -2.40
C HIS A 325 -18.23 3.98 -2.52
N VAL A 326 -17.50 4.17 -1.42
CA VAL A 326 -16.22 4.89 -1.39
C VAL A 326 -15.14 4.08 -2.13
N GLU A 327 -15.08 2.77 -1.88
CA GLU A 327 -14.22 1.80 -2.56
C GLU A 327 -14.41 1.84 -4.09
N LEU A 328 -15.66 1.97 -4.55
CA LEU A 328 -15.97 2.09 -5.97
C LEU A 328 -15.32 3.32 -6.60
N ILE A 329 -15.38 4.48 -5.94
CA ILE A 329 -14.77 5.71 -6.45
C ILE A 329 -13.24 5.61 -6.42
N ILE A 330 -12.67 5.17 -5.30
CA ILE A 330 -11.21 5.01 -5.14
C ILE A 330 -10.65 4.00 -6.15
N SER A 331 -11.39 2.93 -6.45
CA SER A 331 -10.98 1.96 -7.48
C SER A 331 -10.80 2.61 -8.86
N GLN A 332 -11.56 3.66 -9.19
CA GLN A 332 -11.40 4.40 -10.45
C GLN A 332 -10.22 5.37 -10.40
N MET A 333 -9.93 5.95 -9.24
CA MET A 333 -8.79 6.88 -9.06
C MET A 333 -7.43 6.17 -9.20
N LEU A 334 -7.34 4.89 -8.79
CA LEU A 334 -6.13 4.06 -8.81
C LEU A 334 -6.08 3.07 -9.98
N ARG A 335 -6.88 3.29 -11.02
CA ARG A 335 -7.04 2.38 -12.15
C ARG A 335 -5.91 2.47 -13.17
N LYS A 336 -5.27 3.64 -13.27
CA LYS A 336 -4.25 3.95 -14.27
C LYS A 336 -2.85 3.83 -13.69
N VAL A 337 -1.91 3.45 -14.54
CA VAL A 337 -0.47 3.52 -14.30
C VAL A 337 0.14 4.46 -15.32
N GLN A 338 1.20 5.16 -14.94
CA GLN A 338 1.98 5.99 -15.85
C GLN A 338 3.20 5.20 -16.29
N ILE A 339 3.40 5.07 -17.60
CA ILE A 339 4.55 4.34 -18.14
C ILE A 339 5.80 5.19 -17.95
N ASP A 340 6.85 4.62 -17.38
CA ASP A 340 8.15 5.27 -17.19
C ASP A 340 9.06 4.90 -18.36
N ASP A 341 9.31 3.61 -18.56
CA ASP A 341 10.04 3.05 -19.69
C ASP A 341 9.17 2.03 -20.43
N PRO A 342 8.99 2.16 -21.76
CA PRO A 342 8.15 1.25 -22.54
C PRO A 342 8.80 -0.12 -22.83
N GLY A 343 10.11 -0.29 -22.65
CA GLY A 343 10.82 -1.51 -23.05
C GLY A 343 10.55 -1.87 -24.51
N ASP A 344 10.22 -3.14 -24.77
CA ASP A 344 9.85 -3.66 -26.10
C ASP A 344 8.33 -3.58 -26.38
N THR A 345 7.55 -2.91 -25.52
CA THR A 345 6.09 -2.80 -25.71
C THR A 345 5.70 -1.65 -26.65
N ASP A 346 4.47 -1.69 -27.19
CA ASP A 346 3.89 -0.60 -27.99
C ASP A 346 3.45 0.62 -27.15
N LEU A 347 3.78 0.67 -25.86
CA LEU A 347 3.36 1.74 -24.95
C LEU A 347 4.23 2.99 -25.11
N LEU A 348 3.68 4.16 -24.78
CA LEU A 348 4.43 5.41 -24.84
C LEU A 348 4.90 5.86 -23.45
N PRO A 349 6.15 6.33 -23.31
CA PRO A 349 6.62 6.95 -22.07
C PRO A 349 5.71 8.12 -21.65
N GLY A 350 5.28 8.12 -20.39
CA GLY A 350 4.39 9.12 -19.80
C GLY A 350 2.90 8.94 -20.09
N GLU A 351 2.50 7.93 -20.89
CA GLU A 351 1.09 7.64 -21.15
C GLU A 351 0.38 7.02 -19.93
N TYR A 352 -0.90 7.36 -19.74
CA TYR A 352 -1.75 6.74 -18.72
C TYR A 352 -2.50 5.53 -19.27
N VAL A 353 -2.03 4.34 -18.91
CA VAL A 353 -2.61 3.07 -19.36
C VAL A 353 -3.42 2.43 -18.24
N ASP A 354 -4.48 1.69 -18.58
CA ASP A 354 -5.19 0.88 -17.58
C ASP A 354 -4.24 -0.19 -17.04
N ARG A 355 -4.16 -0.32 -15.71
CA ARG A 355 -3.25 -1.27 -15.05
C ARG A 355 -3.41 -2.69 -15.58
N GLN A 356 -4.65 -3.16 -15.76
CA GLN A 356 -4.88 -4.52 -16.20
C GLN A 356 -4.36 -4.72 -17.63
N LYS A 357 -4.56 -3.73 -18.51
CA LYS A 357 -4.01 -3.76 -19.87
C LYS A 357 -2.48 -3.76 -19.85
N TYR A 358 -1.86 -2.95 -18.98
CA TYR A 358 -0.41 -2.94 -18.78
C TYR A 358 0.12 -4.30 -18.32
N GLU A 359 -0.53 -4.93 -17.33
CA GLU A 359 -0.17 -6.27 -16.85
C GLU A 359 -0.32 -7.33 -17.94
N GLU A 360 -1.38 -7.26 -18.76
CA GLU A 360 -1.61 -8.16 -19.89
C GLU A 360 -0.52 -8.01 -20.97
N VAL A 361 -0.20 -6.77 -21.39
CA VAL A 361 0.84 -6.48 -22.41
C VAL A 361 2.22 -6.92 -21.93
N ASN A 362 2.56 -6.63 -20.67
CA ASN A 362 3.85 -7.06 -20.12
C ASN A 362 3.95 -8.58 -20.01
N ALA A 363 2.87 -9.28 -19.66
CA ALA A 363 2.85 -10.74 -19.63
C ALA A 363 3.06 -11.36 -21.02
N GLU A 364 2.54 -10.73 -22.08
CA GLU A 364 2.76 -11.14 -23.47
C GLU A 364 4.24 -10.95 -23.88
N VAL A 365 4.81 -9.77 -23.66
CA VAL A 365 6.22 -9.49 -24.02
C VAL A 365 7.20 -10.36 -23.24
N LEU A 366 6.95 -10.60 -21.94
CA LEU A 366 7.75 -11.53 -21.14
C LEU A 366 7.69 -12.96 -21.69
N ALA A 367 6.54 -13.40 -22.20
CA ALA A 367 6.39 -14.74 -22.78
C ALA A 367 7.15 -14.87 -24.12
N GLU A 368 7.32 -13.77 -24.84
CA GLU A 368 8.15 -13.70 -26.06
C GLU A 368 9.64 -13.52 -25.76
N GLY A 369 10.01 -13.24 -24.50
CA GLY A 369 11.38 -13.06 -24.04
C GLY A 369 11.94 -11.65 -24.24
N GLY A 370 11.09 -10.66 -24.47
CA GLY A 370 11.47 -9.25 -24.57
C GLY A 370 11.55 -8.54 -23.20
N GLU A 371 11.97 -7.28 -23.23
CA GLU A 371 12.05 -6.42 -22.05
C GLU A 371 10.66 -5.81 -21.74
N PRO A 372 10.07 -6.07 -20.56
CA PRO A 372 8.76 -5.53 -20.20
C PRO A 372 8.82 -4.03 -19.92
N ALA A 373 7.71 -3.34 -20.13
CA ALA A 373 7.58 -1.94 -19.74
C ALA A 373 7.64 -1.80 -18.20
N THR A 374 8.16 -0.66 -17.73
CA THR A 374 8.10 -0.24 -16.33
C THR A 374 7.09 0.90 -16.18
N ALA A 375 6.36 0.90 -15.05
CA ALA A 375 5.33 1.89 -14.80
C ALA A 375 5.16 2.18 -13.32
N THR A 376 4.89 3.44 -13.02
CA THR A 376 4.58 3.92 -11.68
C THR A 376 3.06 4.02 -11.49
N PRO A 377 2.49 3.49 -10.39
CA PRO A 377 1.08 3.67 -10.09
C PRO A 377 0.79 5.14 -9.81
N VAL A 378 -0.28 5.67 -10.40
CA VAL A 378 -0.69 7.07 -10.21
C VAL A 378 -2.06 7.16 -9.56
N LEU A 379 -2.20 8.10 -8.62
CA LEU A 379 -3.48 8.47 -8.05
C LEU A 379 -4.02 9.68 -8.82
N LEU A 380 -5.02 9.44 -9.67
CA LEU A 380 -5.68 10.51 -10.41
C LEU A 380 -6.94 10.97 -9.68
N GLY A 381 -7.09 12.28 -9.51
CA GLY A 381 -8.35 12.88 -9.05
C GLY A 381 -9.51 12.53 -10.00
N ILE A 382 -10.75 12.52 -9.49
CA ILE A 382 -11.93 12.11 -10.26
C ILE A 382 -12.10 12.90 -11.57
N THR A 383 -11.75 14.19 -11.61
CA THR A 383 -11.79 15.00 -12.82
C THR A 383 -10.78 14.48 -13.87
N ARG A 384 -9.52 14.28 -13.48
CA ARG A 384 -8.48 13.76 -14.37
C ARG A 384 -8.74 12.31 -14.78
N ALA A 385 -9.26 11.48 -13.89
CA ALA A 385 -9.64 10.10 -14.19
C ALA A 385 -10.77 10.04 -15.24
N SER A 386 -11.70 11.00 -15.22
CA SER A 386 -12.80 11.09 -16.18
C SER A 386 -12.37 11.55 -17.58
N LEU A 387 -11.35 12.42 -17.65
CA LEU A 387 -10.77 12.86 -18.92
C LEU A 387 -9.96 11.75 -19.62
N ASN A 388 -9.36 10.83 -18.84
CA ASN A 388 -8.52 9.74 -19.34
C ASN A 388 -9.29 8.40 -19.46
N MET A 389 -10.58 8.44 -19.80
CA MET A 389 -11.36 7.23 -20.09
C MET A 389 -11.14 6.78 -21.53
N ASP A 390 -11.25 5.47 -21.78
CA ASP A 390 -11.08 4.90 -23.12
C ASP A 390 -12.22 5.32 -24.09
N SER A 391 -13.35 5.82 -23.57
CA SER A 391 -14.49 6.26 -24.36
C SER A 391 -14.49 7.77 -24.56
N PHE A 392 -14.09 8.20 -25.76
CA PHE A 392 -14.09 9.61 -26.15
C PHE A 392 -15.45 10.30 -25.91
N LEU A 393 -16.56 9.65 -26.25
CA LEU A 393 -17.90 10.24 -26.07
C LEU A 393 -18.25 10.46 -24.59
N ALA A 394 -17.78 9.56 -23.70
CA ALA A 394 -17.99 9.71 -22.27
C ALA A 394 -17.12 10.85 -21.72
N SER A 395 -15.84 10.90 -22.09
CA SER A 395 -14.93 11.97 -21.67
C SER A 395 -15.33 13.34 -22.24
N ALA A 396 -15.79 13.41 -23.49
CA ALA A 396 -16.25 14.64 -24.12
C ALA A 396 -17.57 15.18 -23.52
N SER A 397 -18.33 14.33 -22.82
CA SER A 397 -19.52 14.77 -22.06
C SER A 397 -19.17 15.41 -20.72
N PHE A 398 -17.93 15.24 -20.24
CA PHE A 398 -17.43 15.86 -19.02
C PHE A 398 -17.03 17.33 -19.28
N GLN A 399 -17.12 18.19 -18.26
CA GLN A 399 -16.69 19.59 -18.38
C GLN A 399 -15.18 19.64 -18.72
N GLU A 400 -14.71 20.70 -19.41
CA GLU A 400 -13.41 20.80 -20.11
C GLU A 400 -13.32 20.17 -21.52
N THR A 401 -14.41 20.23 -22.29
CA THR A 401 -14.48 19.76 -23.70
C THR A 401 -13.34 20.25 -24.60
N ARG A 402 -12.78 21.43 -24.32
CA ARG A 402 -11.68 22.02 -25.10
C ARG A 402 -10.37 21.21 -25.00
N GLY A 403 -10.16 20.50 -23.90
CA GLY A 403 -9.00 19.63 -23.69
C GLY A 403 -9.17 18.24 -24.30
N VAL A 404 -10.41 17.73 -24.39
CA VAL A 404 -10.72 16.41 -24.95
C VAL A 404 -10.85 16.42 -26.47
N CYS A 405 -11.40 17.48 -27.05
CA CYS A 405 -11.67 17.57 -28.50
C CYS A 405 -10.47 18.01 -29.35
N ARG A 406 -9.26 18.09 -28.77
CA ARG A 406 -8.05 18.57 -29.42
C ARG A 406 -7.04 17.44 -29.53
#